data_AF-A0A0B7H2P7-F1
#
_entry.id   AF-A0A0B7H2P7-F1
#
_cell.length_a   1.000
_cell.length_b   1.000
_cell.length_c   1.000
_cell.angle_alpha   90.00
_cell.angle_beta   90.00
_cell.angle_gamma   90.00
#
_symmetry.space_group_name_H-M   'P 1'
#
loop_
_entity.id
_entity.type
_entity.pdbx_description
1 polymer ?
#
loop_
_entity_poly.entity_id
_entity_poly.type
_entity_poly.pdbx_seq_one_letter_code
_entity_poly.pdbx_strand_id
1 'polypeptide(L)'
;MTKLKKLRHKELKKKTEKELSKKIEEIRKQRKAEKKEKSLKVEKEKQQMQRALKVNDRVRIKDSRSVGSIDKIEKGKAVINYGLFTTTVDIDQLELVEKVKN
;
A
#
# COMPACT_ATOMS: atom_id res chain seq x y z
N MET A 1 -33.23 52.99 21.51
CA MET A 1 -31.84 52.45 21.63
C MET A 1 -31.74 50.92 21.34
N THR A 2 -32.56 50.34 20.46
CA THR A 2 -32.71 48.86 20.39
C THR A 2 -32.41 48.24 19.01
N LYS A 3 -32.49 49.02 17.92
CA LYS A 3 -32.31 48.52 16.54
C LYS A 3 -30.84 48.25 16.19
N LEU A 4 -29.94 49.11 16.65
CA LEU A 4 -28.50 49.04 16.36
C LEU A 4 -27.81 47.81 17.02
N LYS A 5 -28.19 47.47 18.26
CA LYS A 5 -27.69 46.27 18.96
C LYS A 5 -28.12 44.99 18.25
N LYS A 6 -29.37 44.93 17.75
CA LYS A 6 -29.92 43.76 17.04
C LYS A 6 -29.23 43.51 15.70
N LEU A 7 -28.88 44.58 14.98
CA LEU A 7 -28.12 44.52 13.72
C LEU A 7 -26.69 44.01 13.95
N ARG A 8 -25.96 44.57 14.91
CA ARG A 8 -24.61 44.10 15.28
C ARG A 8 -24.60 42.61 15.65
N HIS A 9 -25.60 42.17 16.43
CA HIS A 9 -25.69 40.77 16.84
C HIS A 9 -25.94 39.82 15.66
N LYS A 10 -26.67 40.27 14.63
CA LYS A 10 -26.93 39.50 13.41
C LYS A 10 -25.70 39.43 12.50
N GLU A 11 -24.91 40.49 12.44
CA GLU A 11 -23.63 40.52 11.70
C GLU A 11 -22.56 39.66 12.36
N LEU A 12 -22.45 39.71 13.69
CA LEU A 12 -21.56 38.85 14.47
C LEU A 12 -21.87 37.38 14.23
N LYS A 13 -23.14 36.96 14.33
CA LYS A 13 -23.56 35.57 14.06
C LYS A 13 -23.18 35.10 12.64
N LYS A 14 -23.43 35.94 11.64
CA LYS A 14 -23.06 35.62 10.24
C LYS A 14 -21.55 35.50 10.03
N LYS A 15 -20.74 36.28 10.75
CA LYS A 15 -19.27 36.17 10.68
C LYS A 15 -18.81 34.86 11.31
N THR A 16 -19.32 34.52 12.49
CA THR A 16 -18.98 33.28 13.19
C THR A 16 -19.39 32.04 12.40
N GLU A 17 -20.57 32.04 11.77
CA GLU A 17 -21.02 30.94 10.91
C GLU A 17 -20.11 30.73 9.68
N LYS A 18 -19.62 31.82 9.07
CA LYS A 18 -18.68 31.76 7.94
C LYS A 18 -17.29 31.27 8.33
N GLU A 19 -16.83 31.62 9.53
CA GLU A 19 -15.54 31.14 10.05
C GLU A 19 -15.62 29.65 10.38
N LEU A 20 -16.74 29.21 10.97
CA LEU A 20 -16.97 27.81 11.30
C LEU A 20 -17.07 26.94 10.04
N SER A 21 -17.76 27.41 9.00
CA SER A 21 -17.89 26.66 7.74
C SER A 21 -16.55 26.48 7.02
N LYS A 22 -15.72 27.52 6.95
CA LYS A 22 -14.36 27.45 6.38
C LYS A 22 -13.48 26.46 7.12
N LYS A 23 -13.51 26.48 8.45
CA LYS A 23 -12.72 25.57 9.29
C LYS A 23 -13.13 24.11 9.12
N ILE A 24 -14.42 23.84 8.94
CA ILE A 24 -14.94 22.49 8.66
C ILE A 24 -14.52 22.00 7.26
N GLU A 25 -14.51 22.88 6.26
CA GLU A 25 -14.04 22.52 4.91
C GLU A 25 -12.55 22.18 4.87
N GLU A 26 -11.71 22.92 5.59
CA GLU A 26 -10.29 22.63 5.72
C GLU A 26 -10.04 21.27 6.38
N ILE A 27 -10.74 20.97 7.48
CA ILE A 27 -10.67 19.66 8.15
C ILE A 27 -11.14 18.54 7.22
N ARG A 28 -12.19 18.76 6.41
CA ARG A 28 -12.67 17.78 5.43
C ARG A 28 -11.66 17.54 4.31
N LYS A 29 -10.94 18.57 3.85
CA LYS A 29 -9.87 18.45 2.85
C LYS A 29 -8.66 17.69 3.40
N GLN A 30 -8.21 18.04 4.60
CA GLN A 30 -7.09 17.36 5.28
C GLN A 30 -7.38 15.87 5.52
N ARG A 31 -8.57 15.54 6.07
CA ARG A 31 -8.98 14.14 6.28
C ARG A 31 -9.09 13.33 4.98
N LYS A 32 -9.45 13.96 3.85
CA LYS A 32 -9.49 13.29 2.54
C LYS A 32 -8.09 13.06 1.96
N ALA A 33 -7.16 13.98 2.16
CA ALA A 33 -5.78 13.85 1.72
C ALA A 33 -5.05 12.72 2.49
N GLU A 34 -5.18 12.70 3.83
CA GLU A 34 -4.56 11.65 4.66
C GLU A 34 -5.09 10.25 4.36
N LYS A 35 -6.38 10.11 4.03
CA LYS A 35 -6.95 8.82 3.65
C LYS A 35 -6.40 8.32 2.31
N LYS A 36 -6.16 9.21 1.35
CA LYS A 36 -5.59 8.85 0.04
C LYS A 36 -4.12 8.48 0.14
N GLU A 37 -3.35 9.14 0.99
CA GLU A 37 -1.93 8.79 1.19
C GLU A 37 -1.74 7.45 1.91
N LYS A 38 -2.61 7.13 2.89
CA LYS A 38 -2.56 5.85 3.60
C LYS A 38 -2.90 4.67 2.69
N SER A 39 -3.86 4.80 1.77
CA SER A 39 -4.18 3.74 0.81
C SER A 39 -3.04 3.50 -0.20
N LEU A 40 -2.34 4.54 -0.62
CA LEU A 40 -1.25 4.41 -1.60
C LEU A 40 0.03 3.81 -1.02
N LYS A 41 0.27 3.93 0.28
CA LYS A 41 1.44 3.33 0.96
C LYS A 41 1.25 1.83 1.19
N VAL A 42 0.05 1.40 1.60
CA VAL A 42 -0.26 -0.03 1.86
C VAL A 42 -0.19 -0.86 0.58
N GLU A 43 -0.65 -0.32 -0.56
CA GLU A 43 -0.58 -1.02 -1.85
C GLU A 43 0.88 -1.22 -2.32
N LYS A 44 1.72 -0.20 -2.11
CA LYS A 44 3.15 -0.24 -2.49
C LYS A 44 3.97 -1.16 -1.60
N GLU A 45 3.67 -1.23 -0.31
CA GLU A 45 4.35 -2.14 0.62
C GLU A 45 3.98 -3.60 0.34
N LYS A 46 2.70 -3.91 0.06
CA LYS A 46 2.30 -5.25 -0.39
C LYS A 46 2.93 -5.63 -1.73
N GLN A 47 3.00 -4.69 -2.68
CA GLN A 47 3.67 -4.92 -3.96
C GLN A 47 5.19 -5.03 -3.83
N GLN A 48 5.84 -4.35 -2.87
CA GLN A 48 7.27 -4.50 -2.57
C GLN A 48 7.59 -5.78 -1.79
N MET A 49 6.61 -6.38 -1.11
CA MET A 49 6.77 -7.67 -0.45
C MET A 49 6.56 -8.84 -1.42
N GLN A 50 5.65 -8.69 -2.40
CA GLN A 50 5.45 -9.64 -3.51
C GLN A 50 6.46 -9.48 -4.66
N ARG A 51 7.09 -8.31 -4.81
CA ARG A 51 8.26 -8.11 -5.68
C ARG A 51 9.52 -8.42 -4.87
N ALA A 52 10.43 -9.29 -5.27
CA ALA A 52 10.69 -9.78 -6.59
C ALA A 52 11.49 -11.07 -6.43
N LEU A 53 10.80 -12.21 -6.45
CA LEU A 53 11.46 -13.42 -6.91
C LEU A 53 11.73 -13.21 -8.40
N LYS A 54 13.01 -13.12 -8.75
CA LYS A 54 13.48 -13.00 -10.12
C LYS A 54 13.88 -14.38 -10.63
N VAL A 55 13.92 -14.51 -11.95
CA VAL A 55 14.56 -15.65 -12.59
C VAL A 55 16.02 -15.73 -12.12
N ASN A 56 16.49 -16.94 -11.84
CA ASN A 56 17.77 -17.32 -11.24
C ASN A 56 17.93 -17.10 -9.73
N ASP A 57 16.92 -16.59 -9.01
CA ASP A 57 16.99 -16.54 -7.55
C ASP A 57 16.98 -17.95 -6.94
N ARG A 58 17.75 -18.15 -5.86
CA ARG A 58 17.72 -19.39 -5.09
C ARG A 58 16.57 -19.36 -4.11
N VAL A 59 15.67 -20.31 -4.27
CA VAL A 59 14.43 -20.41 -3.50
C VAL A 59 14.28 -21.79 -2.87
N ARG A 60 13.54 -21.80 -1.77
CA ARG A 60 13.10 -23.00 -1.05
C ARG A 60 11.59 -23.01 -1.05
N ILE A 61 10.99 -24.17 -1.26
CA ILE A 61 9.54 -24.33 -1.07
C ILE A 61 9.26 -24.40 0.43
N LYS A 62 8.22 -23.71 0.90
CA LYS A 62 7.75 -23.81 2.28
C LYS A 62 7.54 -25.29 2.66
N ASP A 63 8.03 -25.68 3.83
CA ASP A 63 8.02 -27.06 4.34
C ASP A 63 8.91 -28.08 3.59
N SER A 64 9.70 -27.64 2.60
CA SER A 64 10.71 -28.48 1.94
C SER A 64 12.14 -28.16 2.40
N ARG A 65 13.00 -29.17 2.42
CA ARG A 65 14.45 -29.00 2.68
C ARG A 65 15.24 -28.63 1.42
N SER A 66 14.67 -28.89 0.24
CA SER A 66 15.36 -28.70 -1.04
C SER A 66 15.44 -27.22 -1.41
N VAL A 67 16.61 -26.81 -1.91
CA VAL A 67 16.85 -25.46 -2.44
C VAL A 67 17.18 -25.56 -3.92
N GLY A 68 16.45 -24.80 -4.74
CA GLY A 68 16.64 -24.78 -6.19
C GLY A 68 16.67 -23.35 -6.72
N SER A 69 16.82 -23.20 -8.02
CA SER A 69 16.84 -21.89 -8.69
C SER A 69 15.58 -21.73 -9.54
N ILE A 70 15.00 -20.52 -9.56
CA ILE A 70 13.87 -20.24 -10.44
C ILE A 70 14.35 -20.18 -11.89
N ASP A 71 13.84 -21.04 -12.75
CA ASP A 71 14.10 -21.02 -14.19
C ASP A 71 13.10 -20.12 -14.92
N LYS A 72 11.80 -20.26 -14.61
CA LYS A 72 10.73 -19.50 -15.26
C LYS A 72 9.60 -19.17 -14.30
N ILE A 73 8.92 -18.07 -14.54
CA ILE A 73 7.71 -17.67 -13.82
C ILE A 73 6.60 -17.48 -14.84
N GLU A 74 5.57 -18.31 -14.76
CA GLU A 74 4.43 -18.31 -15.69
C GLU A 74 3.12 -18.23 -14.91
N LYS A 75 2.34 -17.17 -15.16
CA LYS A 75 0.96 -16.99 -14.65
C LYS A 75 0.79 -17.27 -13.14
N GLY A 76 1.76 -16.86 -12.32
CA GLY A 76 1.69 -17.04 -10.86
C GLY A 76 2.32 -18.33 -10.32
N LYS A 77 2.83 -19.18 -11.21
CA LYS A 77 3.63 -20.37 -10.88
C LYS A 77 5.09 -20.15 -11.24
N ALA A 78 5.99 -20.72 -10.44
CA ALA A 78 7.43 -20.74 -10.68
C ALA A 78 7.89 -22.17 -10.99
N VAL A 79 8.72 -22.31 -12.02
CA VAL A 79 9.44 -23.55 -12.33
C VAL A 79 10.80 -23.47 -11.66
N ILE A 80 11.04 -24.37 -10.71
CA ILE A 80 12.28 -24.45 -9.95
C ILE A 80 13.12 -25.59 -10.49
N ASN A 81 14.39 -25.32 -10.74
CA ASN A 81 15.39 -26.29 -11.17
C ASN A 81 16.32 -26.67 -10.01
N TYR A 82 16.41 -27.97 -9.71
CA TYR A 82 17.27 -28.55 -8.67
C TYR A 82 18.51 -29.27 -9.24
N GLY A 83 18.79 -29.11 -10.53
CA GLY A 83 19.91 -29.75 -11.24
C GLY A 83 19.54 -31.10 -11.86
N LEU A 84 18.91 -32.00 -11.09
CA LEU A 84 18.48 -33.33 -11.57
C LEU A 84 17.03 -33.38 -12.04
N PHE A 85 16.18 -32.47 -11.53
CA PHE A 85 14.76 -32.41 -11.84
C PHE A 85 14.23 -30.98 -11.68
N THR A 86 13.08 -30.71 -12.30
CA THR A 86 12.35 -29.45 -12.16
C THR A 86 11.00 -29.67 -11.47
N THR A 87 10.48 -28.64 -10.81
CA THR A 87 9.16 -28.70 -10.17
C THR A 87 8.43 -27.38 -10.36
N THR A 88 7.14 -27.44 -10.64
CA THR A 88 6.28 -26.26 -10.72
C THR A 88 5.54 -26.06 -9.41
N VAL A 89 5.65 -24.87 -8.83
CA VAL A 89 4.96 -24.51 -7.58
C VAL A 89 4.41 -23.09 -7.66
N ASP A 90 3.45 -22.77 -6.81
CA ASP A 90 2.90 -21.41 -6.71
C ASP A 90 3.92 -20.47 -6.05
N ILE A 91 3.99 -19.23 -6.54
CA ILE A 91 4.94 -18.22 -6.04
C ILE A 91 4.74 -17.94 -4.55
N ASP A 92 3.51 -18.04 -4.06
CA ASP A 92 3.15 -17.80 -2.66
C ASP A 92 3.74 -18.83 -1.69
N GLN A 93 4.16 -19.98 -2.21
CA GLN A 93 4.78 -21.05 -1.41
C GLN A 93 6.31 -20.97 -1.42
N LEU A 94 6.89 -19.97 -2.08
CA LEU A 94 8.33 -19.84 -2.21
C LEU A 94 8.93 -18.88 -1.19
N GLU A 95 10.01 -19.35 -0.57
CA GLU A 95 10.87 -18.57 0.31
C GLU A 95 12.19 -18.30 -0.39
N LEU A 96 12.59 -17.03 -0.40
CA LEU A 96 13.86 -16.59 -0.95
C LEU A 96 14.99 -16.95 0.01
N VAL A 97 15.95 -17.76 -0.46
CA VAL A 97 17.13 -18.14 0.31
C VAL A 97 18.27 -17.17 0.03
N GLU A 98 18.52 -16.91 -1.25
CA GLU A 98 19.59 -16.02 -1.69
C GLU A 98 19.13 -15.26 -2.93
N LYS A 99 19.23 -13.93 -2.87
CA LYS A 99 19.06 -13.09 -4.04
C LYS A 99 20.30 -13.19 -4.91
N VAL A 100 20.12 -13.29 -6.21
CA VAL A 100 21.25 -13.08 -7.13
C VAL A 100 21.82 -11.69 -6.85
N LYS A 101 23.10 -11.64 -6.45
CA LYS A 101 23.83 -10.37 -6.37
C LYS A 101 24.00 -9.87 -7.80
N ASN A 102 23.33 -8.76 -8.10
CA ASN A 102 23.70 -7.90 -9.22
C ASN A 102 24.84 -6.98 -8.78
#